data_AF-U2KG59-F1
#
_entry.id   AF-U2KG59-F1
#
_cell.length_a   1.000
_cell.length_b   1.000
_cell.length_c   1.000
_cell.angle_alpha   90.00
_cell.angle_beta   90.00
_cell.angle_gamma   90.00
#
_symmetry.space_group_name_H-M   'P 1'
#
loop_
_entity.id
_entity.type
_entity.pdbx_description
1 polymer ?
#
loop_
_entity_poly.entity_id
_entity_poly.type
_entity_poly.pdbx_seq_one_letter_code
_entity_poly.pdbx_strand_id
1 'polypeptide(L)'
;MIVMFCQNCGKKIEGGDLFCPFCGAKQQQVNPSENGGASFTAGSQKLTRKGLGIAVICVLIVIVLALVLIGSLCTGGPKQVVKEYYQAIEKCDAKKLLDTVPKDYLKEVMDEKDLTKRELLKEVQAYLDKYYSGYDDIKVSITDQEKLDRDDFSDYFDFDLEEDADLEIKKAVQFDLKVRYQSDEGKQTEKEEFIVFRYENGWYSMDAVFLVAMSAYL
;
A
#
# COMPACT_ATOMS: atom_id res chain seq x y z
N MET A 1 -27.64 -36.77 -17.16
CA MET A 1 -26.97 -35.48 -17.42
C MET A 1 -26.16 -35.13 -16.17
N ILE A 2 -24.83 -35.30 -16.22
CA ILE A 2 -23.96 -34.92 -15.10
C ILE A 2 -23.87 -33.39 -15.14
N VAL A 3 -24.44 -32.75 -14.14
CA VAL A 3 -24.36 -31.29 -13.98
C VAL A 3 -23.18 -30.98 -13.08
N MET A 4 -22.33 -30.06 -13.51
CA MET A 4 -21.19 -29.58 -12.71
C MET A 4 -21.25 -28.06 -12.59
N PHE A 5 -20.44 -27.50 -11.70
CA PHE A 5 -20.36 -26.06 -11.49
C PHE A 5 -18.97 -25.57 -11.83
N CYS A 6 -18.88 -24.42 -12.51
CA CYS A 6 -17.59 -23.82 -12.83
C CYS A 6 -16.89 -23.37 -11.54
N GLN A 7 -15.67 -23.87 -11.31
CA GLN A 7 -14.87 -23.55 -10.12
C GLN A 7 -14.48 -22.07 -10.01
N ASN A 8 -14.48 -21.34 -11.14
CA ASN A 8 -14.08 -19.93 -11.18
C ASN A 8 -15.25 -18.93 -11.00
N CYS A 9 -16.47 -19.27 -11.43
CA CYS A 9 -17.60 -18.32 -11.44
C CYS A 9 -18.89 -18.87 -10.82
N GLY A 10 -18.90 -20.13 -10.38
CA GLY A 10 -20.02 -20.76 -9.67
C GLY A 10 -21.25 -21.07 -10.52
N LYS A 11 -21.24 -20.79 -11.84
CA LYS A 11 -22.38 -21.10 -12.71
C LYS A 11 -22.44 -22.59 -13.06
N LYS A 12 -23.67 -23.11 -13.14
CA LYS A 12 -23.96 -24.48 -13.57
C LYS A 12 -23.59 -24.66 -15.05
N ILE A 13 -22.89 -25.74 -15.36
CA ILE A 13 -22.46 -26.11 -16.71
C ILE A 13 -22.76 -27.59 -16.98
N GLU A 14 -22.90 -27.95 -18.25
CA GLU A 14 -23.13 -29.32 -18.68
C GLU A 14 -21.80 -30.09 -18.70
N GLY A 15 -21.80 -31.31 -18.17
CA GLY A 15 -20.60 -32.15 -18.13
C GLY A 15 -20.13 -32.53 -19.54
N GLY A 16 -18.93 -32.10 -19.91
CA GLY A 16 -18.31 -32.39 -21.21
C GLY A 16 -17.46 -31.25 -21.76
N ASP A 17 -17.79 -30.02 -21.39
CA ASP A 17 -17.11 -28.82 -21.91
C ASP A 17 -15.75 -28.58 -21.25
N LEU A 18 -14.71 -28.42 -22.08
CA LEU A 18 -13.35 -28.07 -21.64
C LEU A 18 -13.24 -26.64 -21.10
N PHE A 19 -14.22 -25.77 -21.38
CA PHE A 19 -14.22 -24.36 -21.00
C PHE A 19 -15.62 -23.92 -20.57
N CYS A 20 -15.71 -23.06 -19.55
CA CYS A 20 -16.98 -22.51 -19.10
C CYS A 20 -17.53 -21.50 -20.12
N PRO A 21 -18.75 -21.69 -20.67
CA PRO A 21 -19.31 -20.77 -21.68
C PRO A 21 -19.65 -19.39 -21.12
N PHE A 22 -19.70 -19.23 -19.79
CA PHE A 22 -20.06 -17.97 -19.15
C PHE A 22 -18.86 -17.09 -18.76
N CYS A 23 -17.67 -17.67 -18.57
CA CYS A 23 -16.49 -16.91 -18.12
C CYS A 23 -15.19 -17.28 -18.82
N GLY A 24 -15.18 -18.28 -19.71
CA GLY A 24 -14.00 -18.71 -20.48
C GLY A 24 -12.99 -19.55 -19.70
N ALA A 25 -13.21 -19.83 -18.41
CA ALA A 25 -12.27 -20.60 -17.60
C ALA A 25 -12.23 -22.09 -17.99
N LYS A 26 -11.03 -22.65 -18.18
CA LYS A 26 -10.80 -24.06 -18.50
C LYS A 26 -11.25 -24.97 -17.35
N GLN A 27 -11.99 -26.04 -17.64
CA GLN A 27 -12.46 -27.03 -16.66
C GLN A 27 -11.69 -28.36 -16.83
N GLN A 28 -11.39 -29.03 -15.72
CA GLN A 28 -10.81 -30.37 -15.74
C GLN A 28 -11.90 -31.42 -15.93
N GLN A 29 -11.77 -32.24 -16.97
CA GLN A 29 -12.68 -33.35 -17.24
C GLN A 29 -12.48 -34.45 -16.19
N VAL A 30 -13.55 -34.77 -15.45
CA VAL A 30 -13.63 -35.96 -14.60
C VAL A 30 -14.35 -37.07 -15.39
N ASN A 31 -13.60 -38.09 -15.82
CA ASN A 31 -14.19 -39.33 -16.34
C ASN A 31 -14.66 -40.22 -15.17
N PRO A 32 -15.86 -40.84 -15.24
CA PRO A 32 -16.41 -41.66 -14.16
C PRO A 32 -16.17 -43.18 -14.36
N SER A 33 -15.40 -43.80 -13.45
CA SER A 33 -15.45 -45.21 -12.99
C SER A 33 -14.32 -45.36 -11.95
N GLU A 34 -14.40 -45.98 -10.76
CA GLU A 34 -15.27 -47.07 -10.33
C GLU A 34 -15.22 -47.21 -8.78
N ASN A 35 -16.41 -47.21 -8.16
CA ASN A 35 -16.92 -47.98 -7.02
C ASN A 35 -16.24 -48.10 -5.65
N GLY A 36 -17.09 -47.85 -4.63
CA GLY A 36 -16.99 -48.32 -3.24
C GLY A 36 -17.24 -47.16 -2.26
N GLY A 37 -18.45 -46.82 -1.85
CA GLY A 37 -19.43 -47.69 -1.17
C GLY A 37 -19.70 -47.12 0.23
N ALA A 38 -20.77 -46.32 0.33
CA ALA A 38 -21.60 -46.01 1.49
C ALA A 38 -21.01 -45.63 2.88
N SER A 39 -21.37 -44.41 3.28
CA SER A 39 -22.04 -44.04 4.54
C SER A 39 -21.38 -44.20 5.92
N PHE A 40 -21.28 -43.03 6.56
CA PHE A 40 -21.45 -42.70 7.98
C PHE A 40 -20.72 -43.54 9.03
N THR A 41 -19.71 -42.93 9.65
CA THR A 41 -19.65 -42.86 11.12
C THR A 41 -19.02 -41.53 11.55
N ALA A 42 -19.71 -40.84 12.46
CA ALA A 42 -19.09 -39.84 13.32
C ALA A 42 -17.99 -40.55 14.13
N GLY A 43 -16.75 -40.12 13.97
CA GLY A 43 -15.60 -40.67 14.67
C GLY A 43 -14.62 -39.57 15.00
N SER A 44 -14.65 -39.13 16.25
CA SER A 44 -13.58 -38.36 16.90
C SER A 44 -12.20 -38.96 16.55
N GLN A 45 -11.35 -38.18 15.90
CA GLN A 45 -9.91 -38.46 15.83
C GLN A 45 -9.14 -37.41 16.63
N LYS A 46 -9.28 -37.58 17.95
CA LYS A 46 -8.17 -37.77 18.90
C LYS A 46 -6.79 -37.28 18.41
N LEU A 47 -6.32 -36.22 19.07
CA LEU A 47 -4.91 -35.82 19.15
C LEU A 47 -3.98 -37.03 19.34
N THR A 48 -2.97 -37.14 18.48
CA THR A 48 -1.74 -37.88 18.80
C THR A 48 -0.54 -36.96 18.59
N ARG A 49 0.04 -36.52 19.71
CA ARG A 49 1.35 -35.86 19.79
C ARG A 49 2.44 -36.77 19.22
N LYS A 50 3.12 -36.33 18.16
CA LYS A 50 4.59 -36.34 17.97
C LYS A 50 4.91 -35.80 16.57
N GLY A 51 5.52 -34.61 16.51
CA GLY A 51 5.98 -33.98 15.26
C GLY A 51 5.91 -32.45 15.26
N LEU A 52 6.53 -31.80 16.25
CA LEU A 52 6.54 -30.34 16.46
C LEU A 52 7.45 -29.58 15.46
N GLY A 53 7.56 -30.05 14.21
CA GLY A 53 8.57 -29.55 13.24
C GLY A 53 8.04 -28.94 11.95
N ILE A 54 6.73 -28.96 11.68
CA ILE A 54 6.18 -28.56 10.37
C ILE A 54 5.22 -27.36 10.47
N ALA A 55 4.53 -27.16 11.60
CA ALA A 55 3.65 -26.01 11.79
C ALA A 55 4.42 -24.67 11.90
N VAL A 56 5.65 -24.70 12.41
CA VAL A 56 6.51 -23.51 12.54
C VAL A 56 7.00 -23.03 11.17
N ILE A 57 7.25 -23.95 10.22
CA ILE A 57 7.76 -23.60 8.88
C ILE A 57 6.68 -22.89 8.05
N CYS A 58 5.42 -23.34 8.09
CA CYS A 58 4.33 -22.65 7.40
C CYS A 58 4.04 -21.26 8.00
N VAL A 59 4.09 -21.13 9.33
CA VAL A 59 3.92 -19.82 9.99
C VAL A 59 5.11 -18.91 9.68
N LEU A 60 6.35 -19.41 9.65
CA LEU A 60 7.52 -18.64 9.22
C LEU A 60 7.44 -18.24 7.74
N ILE A 61 6.96 -19.10 6.83
CA ILE A 61 6.79 -18.75 5.41
C ILE A 61 5.68 -17.74 5.22
N VAL A 62 4.56 -17.83 5.95
CA VAL A 62 3.49 -16.82 5.91
C VAL A 62 3.96 -15.51 6.55
N ILE A 63 4.75 -15.56 7.63
CA ILE A 63 5.36 -14.36 8.22
C ILE A 63 6.43 -13.79 7.28
N VAL A 64 7.23 -14.60 6.60
CA VAL A 64 8.25 -14.12 5.64
C VAL A 64 7.58 -13.58 4.38
N LEU A 65 6.52 -14.21 3.85
CA LEU A 65 5.73 -13.66 2.75
C LEU A 65 4.98 -12.41 3.19
N ALA A 66 4.43 -12.39 4.40
CA ALA A 66 3.83 -11.19 4.97
C ALA A 66 4.89 -10.11 5.22
N LEU A 67 6.11 -10.43 5.63
CA LEU A 67 7.22 -9.49 5.83
C LEU A 67 7.84 -9.06 4.50
N VAL A 68 7.77 -9.86 3.44
CA VAL A 68 8.12 -9.48 2.07
C VAL A 68 7.04 -8.57 1.49
N LEU A 69 5.76 -8.81 1.82
CA LEU A 69 4.63 -7.96 1.46
C LEU A 69 4.52 -6.68 2.35
N ILE A 70 4.98 -6.73 3.60
CA ILE A 70 5.01 -5.60 4.55
C ILE A 70 6.32 -4.80 4.38
N GLY A 71 7.41 -5.47 4.00
CA GLY A 71 8.64 -4.84 3.50
C GLY A 71 8.45 -4.18 2.13
N SER A 72 7.27 -4.34 1.54
CA SER A 72 6.90 -3.79 0.24
C SER A 72 6.08 -2.50 0.31
N LEU A 73 5.94 -1.85 1.48
CA LEU A 73 5.04 -0.69 1.62
C LEU A 73 5.39 0.50 0.70
N CYS A 74 6.62 0.59 0.17
CA CYS A 74 7.00 1.56 -0.88
C CYS A 74 7.54 0.90 -2.17
N THR A 75 7.09 -0.32 -2.52
CA THR A 75 7.52 -1.00 -3.78
C THR A 75 6.76 -0.53 -5.03
N GLY A 76 5.80 0.37 -4.85
CA GLY A 76 5.12 1.04 -5.95
C GLY A 76 6.05 1.95 -6.74
N GLY A 77 5.74 2.19 -8.01
CA GLY A 77 6.41 3.23 -8.80
C GLY A 77 6.06 4.64 -8.30
N PRO A 78 6.70 5.70 -8.82
CA PRO A 78 6.52 7.05 -8.28
C PRO A 78 5.07 7.57 -8.38
N LYS A 79 4.32 7.19 -9.41
CA LYS A 79 2.87 7.50 -9.52
C LYS A 79 2.02 6.90 -8.40
N GLN A 80 2.44 5.75 -7.87
CA GLN A 80 1.71 5.10 -6.78
C GLN A 80 1.87 5.90 -5.48
N VAL A 81 3.07 6.47 -5.24
CA VAL A 81 3.31 7.34 -4.09
C VAL A 81 2.41 8.58 -4.14
N VAL A 82 2.25 9.23 -5.30
CA VAL A 82 1.30 10.33 -5.48
C VAL A 82 -0.10 9.92 -5.01
N LYS A 83 -0.59 8.77 -5.50
CA LYS A 83 -1.92 8.26 -5.13
C LYS A 83 -2.01 7.94 -3.65
N GLU A 84 -0.99 7.33 -3.06
CA GLU A 84 -0.98 6.95 -1.64
C GLU A 84 -0.97 8.16 -0.72
N TYR A 85 -0.20 9.20 -1.07
CA TYR A 85 -0.19 10.49 -0.39
C TYR A 85 -1.58 11.13 -0.37
N TYR A 86 -2.19 11.41 -1.53
CA TYR A 86 -3.51 12.05 -1.54
C TYR A 86 -4.60 11.19 -0.90
N GLN A 87 -4.48 9.86 -0.97
CA GLN A 87 -5.38 8.97 -0.23
C GLN A 87 -5.17 9.02 1.29
N ALA A 88 -3.97 9.32 1.78
CA ALA A 88 -3.72 9.53 3.20
C ALA A 88 -4.29 10.89 3.64
N ILE A 89 -4.09 11.94 2.82
CA ILE A 89 -4.67 13.27 3.07
C ILE A 89 -6.20 13.22 3.09
N GLU A 90 -6.83 12.66 2.05
CA GLU A 90 -8.31 12.55 1.94
C GLU A 90 -8.93 11.79 3.11
N LYS A 91 -8.21 10.83 3.69
CA LYS A 91 -8.70 10.01 4.81
C LYS A 91 -8.26 10.50 6.18
N CYS A 92 -7.47 11.58 6.23
CA CYS A 92 -6.72 11.99 7.41
C CYS A 92 -6.04 10.77 8.09
N ASP A 93 -5.35 9.93 7.31
CA ASP A 93 -4.70 8.71 7.82
C ASP A 93 -3.21 8.98 8.04
N ALA A 94 -2.87 9.49 9.24
CA ALA A 94 -1.49 9.81 9.60
C ALA A 94 -0.55 8.60 9.45
N LYS A 95 -1.02 7.39 9.74
CA LYS A 95 -0.20 6.19 9.63
C LYS A 95 0.19 5.95 8.17
N LYS A 96 -0.79 6.05 7.27
CA LYS A 96 -0.54 5.89 5.84
C LYS A 96 0.34 7.01 5.29
N LEU A 97 0.21 8.24 5.80
CA LEU A 97 1.11 9.34 5.44
C LEU A 97 2.56 9.01 5.84
N LEU A 98 2.78 8.61 7.09
CA LEU A 98 4.11 8.22 7.59
C LEU A 98 4.72 7.06 6.78
N ASP A 99 3.91 6.14 6.26
CA ASP A 99 4.38 5.06 5.40
C ASP A 99 4.93 5.56 4.04
N THR A 100 4.65 6.80 3.63
CA THR A 100 5.20 7.44 2.41
C THR A 100 6.48 8.25 2.64
N VAL A 101 7.03 8.20 3.86
CA VAL A 101 8.21 8.93 4.31
C VAL A 101 9.35 7.96 4.62
N PRO A 102 10.62 8.27 4.29
CA PRO A 102 11.76 7.42 4.66
C PRO A 102 11.81 7.19 6.17
N LYS A 103 12.08 5.93 6.58
CA LYS A 103 12.10 5.57 8.00
C LYS A 103 13.26 6.20 8.77
N ASP A 104 14.38 6.43 8.09
CA ASP A 104 15.56 7.05 8.67
C ASP A 104 15.24 8.51 9.02
N TYR A 105 14.64 9.25 8.08
CA TYR A 105 14.11 10.58 8.35
C TYR A 105 13.09 10.63 9.51
N LEU A 106 12.11 9.71 9.52
CA LEU A 106 11.16 9.65 10.66
C LEU A 106 11.86 9.42 11.99
N LYS A 107 12.97 8.68 11.99
CA LYS A 107 13.75 8.40 13.19
C LYS A 107 14.49 9.65 13.65
N GLU A 108 15.09 10.42 12.75
CA GLU A 108 15.73 11.70 13.11
C GLU A 108 14.74 12.69 13.68
N VAL A 109 13.57 12.89 13.04
CA VAL A 109 12.54 13.78 13.59
C VAL A 109 12.12 13.33 15.00
N MET A 110 12.00 12.01 15.24
CA MET A 110 11.72 11.49 16.58
C MET A 110 12.85 11.75 17.57
N ASP A 111 14.10 11.53 17.16
CA ASP A 111 15.29 11.68 18.02
C ASP A 111 15.55 13.16 18.36
N GLU A 112 15.41 14.08 17.39
CA GLU A 112 15.58 15.52 17.60
C GLU A 112 14.51 16.14 18.50
N LYS A 113 13.27 15.66 18.36
CA LYS A 113 12.11 16.20 19.07
C LYS A 113 11.79 15.44 20.35
N ASP A 114 12.59 14.42 20.69
CA ASP A 114 12.36 13.50 21.82
C ASP A 114 10.93 12.91 21.79
N LEU A 115 10.48 12.48 20.62
CA LEU A 115 9.15 11.95 20.38
C LEU A 115 9.19 10.43 20.24
N THR A 116 8.24 9.75 20.86
CA THR A 116 7.94 8.37 20.48
C THR A 116 7.21 8.33 19.14
N LYS A 117 7.28 7.19 18.42
CA LYS A 117 6.47 6.96 17.20
C LYS A 117 4.98 7.24 17.39
N ARG A 118 4.46 6.98 18.59
CA ARG A 118 3.06 7.23 18.92
C ARG A 118 2.76 8.72 19.05
N GLU A 119 3.68 9.50 19.61
CA GLU A 119 3.56 10.96 19.69
C GLU A 119 3.67 11.58 18.31
N LEU A 120 4.67 11.20 17.51
CA LEU A 120 4.78 11.67 16.13
C LEU A 120 3.51 11.38 15.32
N LEU A 121 2.96 10.16 15.42
CA LEU A 121 1.69 9.80 14.78
C LEU A 121 0.55 10.73 15.22
N LYS A 122 0.49 11.12 16.49
CA LYS A 122 -0.55 12.02 17.02
C LYS A 122 -0.37 13.44 16.52
N GLU A 123 0.84 13.96 16.48
CA GLU A 123 1.11 15.30 15.95
C GLU A 123 0.71 15.41 14.48
N VAL A 124 1.11 14.42 13.67
CA VAL A 124 0.71 14.33 12.26
C VAL A 124 -0.81 14.17 12.13
N GLN A 125 -1.44 13.35 12.96
CA GLN A 125 -2.90 13.21 12.96
C GLN A 125 -3.59 14.53 13.29
N ALA A 126 -3.11 15.25 14.31
CA ALA A 126 -3.67 16.54 14.69
C ALA A 126 -3.50 17.59 13.59
N TYR A 127 -2.37 17.58 12.88
CA TYR A 127 -2.16 18.42 11.70
C TYR A 127 -3.15 18.07 10.58
N LEU A 128 -3.30 16.79 10.25
CA LEU A 128 -4.24 16.33 9.23
C LEU A 128 -5.69 16.70 9.58
N ASP A 129 -6.11 16.44 10.81
CA ASP A 129 -7.44 16.77 11.30
C ASP A 129 -7.69 18.29 11.26
N LYS A 130 -6.68 19.10 11.55
CA LYS A 130 -6.81 20.56 11.56
C LYS A 130 -6.97 21.14 10.15
N TYR A 131 -6.19 20.67 9.18
CA TYR A 131 -6.10 21.33 7.87
C TYR A 131 -6.85 20.61 6.75
N TYR A 132 -7.15 19.31 6.90
CA TYR A 132 -7.69 18.50 5.81
C TYR A 132 -9.01 17.79 6.13
N SER A 133 -9.45 17.72 7.40
CA SER A 133 -10.71 17.05 7.77
C SER A 133 -11.97 17.69 7.17
N GLY A 134 -11.87 18.94 6.70
CA GLY A 134 -12.97 19.64 6.04
C GLY A 134 -13.19 19.22 4.58
N TYR A 135 -12.34 18.37 4.00
CA TYR A 135 -12.50 17.89 2.62
C TYR A 135 -13.24 16.55 2.57
N ASP A 136 -14.29 16.50 1.74
CA ASP A 136 -15.10 15.30 1.52
C ASP A 136 -14.52 14.35 0.47
N ASP A 137 -13.87 14.93 -0.55
CA ASP A 137 -13.31 14.20 -1.68
C ASP A 137 -12.13 14.98 -2.28
N ILE A 138 -11.03 14.26 -2.48
CA ILE A 138 -9.84 14.80 -3.15
C ILE A 138 -9.55 13.93 -4.37
N LYS A 139 -9.69 14.52 -5.57
CA LYS A 139 -9.33 13.84 -6.83
C LYS A 139 -8.07 14.41 -7.42
N VAL A 140 -7.04 13.57 -7.50
CA VAL A 140 -5.79 13.86 -8.18
C VAL A 140 -5.80 13.30 -9.60
N SER A 141 -5.28 14.08 -10.55
CA SER A 141 -4.98 13.65 -11.91
C SER A 141 -3.60 14.14 -12.31
N ILE A 142 -2.73 13.22 -12.71
CA ILE A 142 -1.40 13.56 -13.24
C ILE A 142 -1.60 14.10 -14.66
N THR A 143 -1.20 15.35 -14.89
CA THR A 143 -1.25 16.00 -16.20
C THR A 143 0.08 15.92 -16.94
N ASP A 144 1.19 15.95 -16.22
CA ASP A 144 2.52 15.76 -16.79
C ASP A 144 3.48 15.07 -15.79
N GLN A 145 4.63 14.63 -16.28
CA GLN A 145 5.70 14.09 -15.47
C GLN A 145 7.07 14.42 -16.07
N GLU A 146 7.99 14.85 -15.22
CA GLU A 146 9.38 15.13 -15.60
C GLU A 146 10.35 14.41 -14.67
N LYS A 147 11.44 13.89 -15.23
CA LYS A 147 12.53 13.35 -14.42
C LYS A 147 13.44 14.52 -14.06
N LEU A 148 13.69 14.70 -12.78
CA LEU A 148 14.64 15.68 -12.30
C LEU A 148 16.03 15.06 -12.29
N ASP A 149 17.03 15.80 -12.75
CA ASP A 149 18.42 15.46 -12.50
C ASP A 149 18.87 15.98 -11.12
N ARG A 150 20.09 15.64 -10.71
CA ARG A 150 20.58 15.95 -9.35
C ARG A 150 20.62 17.46 -9.08
N ASP A 151 20.95 18.24 -10.10
CA ASP A 151 21.09 19.69 -9.96
C ASP A 151 19.69 20.33 -9.89
N ASP A 152 18.69 19.77 -10.60
CA ASP A 152 17.30 20.26 -10.57
C ASP A 152 16.61 20.03 -9.22
N PHE A 153 16.98 18.96 -8.49
CA PHE A 153 16.33 18.65 -7.22
C PHE A 153 17.14 19.03 -5.98
N SER A 154 18.43 19.36 -6.08
CA SER A 154 19.26 19.71 -4.90
C SER A 154 18.63 20.83 -4.08
N ASP A 155 18.09 21.86 -4.73
CA ASP A 155 17.48 23.03 -4.07
C ASP A 155 16.27 22.67 -3.20
N TYR A 156 15.58 21.55 -3.48
CA TYR A 156 14.47 21.08 -2.66
C TYR A 156 14.92 20.35 -1.40
N PHE A 157 16.11 19.74 -1.43
CA PHE A 157 16.66 18.93 -0.34
C PHE A 157 17.78 19.63 0.45
N ASP A 158 18.24 20.80 -0.02
CA ASP A 158 19.18 21.69 0.67
C ASP A 158 18.59 22.31 1.96
N PHE A 159 17.26 22.16 2.15
CA PHE A 159 16.58 22.50 3.39
C PHE A 159 16.63 21.29 4.34
N ASP A 160 17.73 21.16 5.10
CA ASP A 160 17.91 20.25 6.26
C ASP A 160 17.83 18.72 6.00
N LEU A 161 17.50 18.26 4.78
CA LEU A 161 17.27 16.83 4.52
C LEU A 161 18.51 16.05 4.06
N GLU A 162 19.47 16.68 3.39
CA GLU A 162 20.70 16.00 2.97
C GLU A 162 21.80 16.04 4.04
N GLU A 163 21.89 17.11 4.85
CA GLU A 163 22.95 17.25 5.87
C GLU A 163 22.68 16.48 7.16
N ASP A 164 21.42 16.40 7.62
CA ASP A 164 21.09 15.78 8.91
C ASP A 164 20.71 14.29 8.81
N ALA A 165 20.29 13.84 7.61
CA ALA A 165 19.73 12.50 7.39
C ALA A 165 20.58 11.53 6.55
N ASP A 166 21.70 12.00 5.98
CA ASP A 166 22.59 11.21 5.11
C ASP A 166 21.83 10.51 3.94
N LEU A 167 20.73 11.12 3.47
CA LEU A 167 19.86 10.55 2.46
C LEU A 167 20.47 10.70 1.06
N GLU A 168 21.15 9.66 0.55
CA GLU A 168 21.63 9.67 -0.84
C GLU A 168 20.47 9.49 -1.84
N ILE A 169 19.93 10.61 -2.33
CA ILE A 169 18.85 10.60 -3.33
C ILE A 169 19.40 10.27 -4.71
N LYS A 170 18.88 9.19 -5.30
CA LYS A 170 19.40 8.66 -6.58
C LYS A 170 18.68 9.21 -7.79
N LYS A 171 17.38 9.51 -7.65
CA LYS A 171 16.46 9.92 -8.73
C LYS A 171 15.29 10.68 -8.13
N ALA A 172 14.79 11.69 -8.82
CA ALA A 172 13.49 12.29 -8.51
C ALA A 172 12.63 12.41 -9.77
N VAL A 173 11.32 12.48 -9.55
CA VAL A 173 10.31 12.71 -10.59
C VAL A 173 9.36 13.77 -10.07
N GLN A 174 9.22 14.86 -10.82
CA GLN A 174 8.17 15.84 -10.61
C GLN A 174 6.92 15.42 -11.37
N PHE A 175 5.76 15.56 -10.74
CA PHE A 175 4.47 15.42 -11.37
C PHE A 175 3.74 16.76 -11.35
N ASP A 176 3.27 17.17 -12.51
CA ASP A 176 2.27 18.23 -12.60
C ASP A 176 0.91 17.60 -12.36
N LEU A 177 0.24 18.07 -11.32
CA LEU A 177 -1.04 17.54 -10.88
C LEU A 177 -2.13 18.56 -11.11
N LYS A 178 -3.32 18.02 -11.40
CA LYS A 178 -4.58 18.74 -11.26
C LYS A 178 -5.33 18.11 -10.09
N VAL A 179 -5.39 18.84 -8.98
CA VAL A 179 -6.01 18.36 -7.74
C VAL A 179 -7.33 19.08 -7.51
N ARG A 180 -8.37 18.31 -7.26
CA ARG A 180 -9.72 18.80 -7.07
C ARG A 180 -10.13 18.54 -5.64
N TYR A 181 -10.21 19.60 -4.86
CA TYR A 181 -10.72 19.59 -3.50
C TYR A 181 -12.23 19.85 -3.50
N GLN A 182 -12.95 19.08 -2.71
CA GLN A 182 -14.37 19.26 -2.46
C GLN A 182 -14.60 19.27 -0.95
N SER A 183 -15.33 20.26 -0.48
CA SER A 183 -15.79 20.43 0.90
C SER A 183 -17.25 20.90 0.91
N ASP A 184 -17.81 21.06 2.11
CA ASP A 184 -19.12 21.68 2.31
C ASP A 184 -19.21 23.11 1.75
N GLU A 185 -18.08 23.84 1.70
CA GLU A 185 -18.01 25.22 1.18
C GLU A 185 -17.98 25.27 -0.35
N GLY A 186 -17.72 24.13 -1.01
CA GLY A 186 -17.78 24.00 -2.45
C GLY A 186 -16.66 23.17 -3.03
N LYS A 187 -16.31 23.48 -4.27
CA LYS A 187 -15.38 22.68 -5.06
C LYS A 187 -14.41 23.58 -5.80
N GLN A 188 -13.13 23.33 -5.60
CA GLN A 188 -12.06 24.01 -6.32
C GLN A 188 -11.15 23.02 -7.04
N THR A 189 -10.35 23.51 -7.96
CA THR A 189 -9.37 22.70 -8.68
C THR A 189 -8.11 23.50 -8.88
N GLU A 190 -7.01 22.96 -8.41
CA GLU A 190 -5.71 23.58 -8.36
C GLU A 190 -4.72 22.81 -9.22
N LYS A 191 -3.67 23.51 -9.64
CA LYS A 191 -2.50 22.87 -10.24
C LYS A 191 -1.40 22.86 -9.19
N GLU A 192 -0.83 21.68 -8.97
CA GLU A 192 0.19 21.46 -7.94
C GLU A 192 1.37 20.72 -8.58
N GLU A 193 2.58 21.05 -8.14
CA GLU A 193 3.78 20.28 -8.47
C GLU A 193 4.05 19.33 -7.30
N PHE A 194 4.32 18.06 -7.61
CA PHE A 194 4.50 17.03 -6.60
C PHE A 194 5.75 16.21 -6.88
N ILE A 195 6.70 16.22 -5.96
CA ILE A 195 7.99 15.57 -6.14
C ILE A 195 8.02 14.22 -5.42
N VAL A 196 8.42 13.20 -6.16
CA VAL A 196 8.68 11.86 -5.64
C VAL A 196 10.14 11.51 -5.86
N PHE A 197 10.85 11.18 -4.78
CA PHE A 197 12.26 10.85 -4.83
C PHE A 197 12.52 9.39 -4.49
N ARG A 198 13.62 8.86 -5.01
CA ARG A 198 14.07 7.50 -4.77
C ARG A 198 15.22 7.50 -3.78
N TYR A 199 14.96 6.90 -2.63
CA TYR A 199 15.93 6.64 -1.58
C TYR A 199 15.99 5.14 -1.32
N GLU A 200 17.19 4.60 -1.14
CA GLU A 200 17.46 3.16 -1.12
C GLU A 200 16.73 2.36 -2.23
N ASN A 201 15.73 1.57 -1.84
CA ASN A 201 14.96 0.68 -2.70
C ASN A 201 13.49 1.14 -2.88
N GLY A 202 13.11 2.28 -2.29
CA GLY A 202 11.73 2.80 -2.27
C GLY A 202 11.57 4.14 -2.98
N TRP A 203 10.31 4.51 -3.25
CA TRP A 203 9.92 5.85 -3.67
C TRP A 203 9.16 6.55 -2.54
N TYR A 204 9.41 7.83 -2.35
CA TYR A 204 8.91 8.60 -1.21
C TYR A 204 8.40 9.98 -1.64
N SER A 205 7.44 10.52 -0.89
CA SER A 205 6.82 11.81 -1.16
C SER A 205 7.59 12.93 -0.45
N MET A 206 8.00 13.96 -1.20
CA MET A 206 8.60 15.15 -0.62
C MET A 206 7.60 15.93 0.23
N ASP A 207 6.37 16.08 -0.24
CA ASP A 207 5.30 16.75 0.50
C ASP A 207 4.99 16.04 1.83
N ALA A 208 5.09 14.70 1.86
CA ALA A 208 4.91 13.95 3.11
C ALA A 208 6.04 14.21 4.11
N VAL A 209 7.29 14.31 3.63
CA VAL A 209 8.45 14.69 4.45
C VAL A 209 8.23 16.08 5.06
N PHE A 210 7.84 17.06 4.25
CA PHE A 210 7.53 18.42 4.72
C PHE A 210 6.35 18.45 5.69
N LEU A 211 5.26 17.72 5.42
CA LEU A 211 4.10 17.68 6.29
C LEU A 211 4.47 17.10 7.66
N VAL A 212 5.28 16.04 7.70
CA VAL A 212 5.80 15.47 8.96
C VAL A 212 6.65 16.49 9.71
N ALA A 213 7.55 17.20 9.03
CA ALA A 213 8.32 18.28 9.64
C ALA A 213 7.37 19.32 10.26
N MET A 214 6.50 19.91 9.44
CA MET A 214 5.56 20.94 9.90
C MET A 214 4.69 20.47 11.07
N SER A 215 4.31 19.20 11.10
CA SER A 215 3.55 18.62 12.22
C SER A 215 4.36 18.54 13.51
N ALA A 216 5.66 18.24 13.43
CA ALA A 216 6.52 18.08 14.60
C ALA A 216 7.09 19.41 15.12
N TYR A 217 7.24 20.43 14.26
CA TYR A 217 7.84 21.73 14.63
C TYR A 217 6.83 22.86 14.94
N LEU A 218 5.53 22.69 14.64
CA LEU A 218 4.47 23.65 15.00
C LEU A 218 3.82 23.36 16.35
#